data_AF-A0A3C0GBZ3-F1
#
_entry.id   AF-A0A3C0GBZ3-F1
#
_cell.length_a   1.000
_cell.length_b   1.000
_cell.length_c   1.000
_cell.angle_alpha   90.00
_cell.angle_beta   90.00
_cell.angle_gamma   90.00
#
_symmetry.space_group_name_H-M   'P 1'
#
loop_
_entity.id
_entity.type
_entity.pdbx_description
1 polymer ?
#
loop_
_entity_poly.entity_id
_entity_poly.type
_entity_poly.pdbx_seq_one_letter_code
_entity_poly.pdbx_strand_id
1 'polypeptide(L)'
;MSKHNFKSLEYLLHGNERHRLAFEEMNRLQIFKTLQPFDPVLTGTLPIGIDIPSSDLDIICECVDHNAFAEVLAHEFGSLHNFKISTAYANNLK
;
A
#
# COMPACT_ATOMS: atom_id res chain seq x y z
N MET A 1 4.11 25.53 -4.47
CA MET A 1 4.04 24.08 -4.72
C MET A 1 2.65 23.61 -4.32
N SER A 2 1.93 22.95 -5.23
CA SER A 2 0.67 22.29 -4.86
C SER A 2 1.01 21.22 -3.83
N LYS A 3 0.37 21.25 -2.66
CA LYS A 3 0.63 20.34 -1.56
C LYS A 3 -0.07 19.02 -1.89
N HIS A 4 0.61 18.10 -2.58
CA HIS A 4 0.03 16.79 -2.89
C HIS A 4 -0.26 16.05 -1.58
N ASN A 5 -1.51 15.62 -1.41
CA ASN A 5 -1.92 14.81 -0.28
C ASN A 5 -1.63 13.33 -0.60
N PHE A 6 -0.48 12.83 -0.15
CA PHE A 6 -0.09 11.43 -0.35
C PHE A 6 -0.88 10.44 0.51
N LYS A 7 -1.73 10.92 1.43
CA LYS A 7 -2.66 10.08 2.21
C LYS A 7 -3.94 9.72 1.45
N SER A 8 -4.13 10.28 0.26
CA SER A 8 -5.23 9.94 -0.64
C SER A 8 -4.66 9.38 -1.94
N LEU A 9 -5.32 8.39 -2.55
CA LEU A 9 -4.93 7.89 -3.87
C LEU A 9 -5.40 8.81 -5.02
N GLU A 10 -6.22 9.84 -4.76
CA GLU A 10 -6.82 10.70 -5.79
C GLU A 10 -5.80 11.41 -6.69
N TYR A 11 -4.57 11.63 -6.21
CA TYR A 11 -3.52 12.21 -7.06
C TYR A 11 -3.16 11.30 -8.25
N LEU A 12 -3.37 9.98 -8.15
CA LEU A 12 -3.13 9.03 -9.23
C LEU A 12 -4.08 9.21 -10.42
N LEU A 13 -5.31 9.70 -10.18
CA LEU A 13 -6.29 9.94 -11.25
C LEU A 13 -5.80 10.96 -12.28
N HIS A 14 -4.96 11.89 -11.83
CA HIS A 14 -4.37 12.95 -12.65
C HIS A 14 -3.02 12.53 -13.27
N GLY A 15 -2.64 11.27 -13.08
CA GLY A 15 -1.38 10.69 -13.50
C GLY A 15 -1.36 10.11 -14.92
N ASN A 16 -0.35 9.29 -15.19
CA ASN A 16 -0.27 8.49 -16.42
C ASN A 16 -1.26 7.30 -16.38
N GLU A 17 -1.27 6.48 -17.43
CA GLU A 17 -2.13 5.29 -17.50
C GLU A 17 -1.88 4.31 -16.34
N ARG A 18 -0.62 4.08 -15.99
CA ARG A 18 -0.24 3.18 -14.88
C ARG A 18 -0.71 3.70 -13.52
N HIS A 19 -0.72 5.02 -13.30
CA HIS A 19 -1.30 5.61 -12.09
C HIS A 19 -2.81 5.32 -11.99
N ARG A 20 -3.56 5.48 -13.09
CA ARG A 20 -5.01 5.18 -13.09
C ARG A 20 -5.29 3.69 -12.88
N LEU A 21 -4.53 2.81 -13.52
CA LEU A 21 -4.63 1.36 -13.31
C LEU A 21 -4.33 0.98 -11.85
N ALA A 22 -3.28 1.57 -11.25
CA ALA A 22 -2.99 1.37 -9.83
C ALA A 22 -4.15 1.84 -8.95
N PHE A 23 -4.73 3.01 -9.21
CA PHE A 23 -5.90 3.50 -8.50
C PHE A 23 -7.09 2.54 -8.60
N GLU A 24 -7.38 2.02 -9.78
CA GLU A 24 -8.48 1.09 -10.02
C GLU A 24 -8.28 -0.24 -9.27
N GLU A 25 -7.11 -0.86 -9.38
CA GLU A 25 -6.82 -2.14 -8.71
C GLU A 25 -6.80 -2.02 -7.18
N MET A 26 -6.25 -0.91 -6.66
CA MET A 26 -6.24 -0.62 -5.23
C MET A 26 -7.66 -0.47 -4.66
N ASN A 27 -8.57 0.15 -5.42
CA ASN A 27 -9.98 0.22 -5.05
C ASN A 27 -10.68 -1.12 -5.23
N ARG A 28 -10.41 -1.87 -6.30
CA ARG A 28 -11.01 -3.20 -6.53
C ARG A 28 -10.71 -4.17 -5.40
N LEU A 29 -9.48 -4.16 -4.90
CA LEU A 29 -9.04 -4.98 -3.77
C LEU A 29 -9.31 -4.34 -2.40
N GLN A 30 -9.88 -3.12 -2.37
CA GLN A 30 -10.18 -2.35 -1.15
C GLN A 30 -8.95 -2.15 -0.23
N ILE A 31 -7.73 -2.17 -0.76
CA ILE A 31 -6.50 -2.21 0.04
C ILE A 31 -6.40 -1.00 0.99
N PHE A 32 -6.58 0.23 0.48
CA PHE A 32 -6.48 1.43 1.32
C PHE A 32 -7.60 1.54 2.35
N LYS A 33 -8.80 1.01 2.03
CA LYS A 33 -9.90 0.98 2.97
C LYS A 33 -9.62 0.01 4.11
N THR A 34 -9.14 -1.18 3.80
CA THR A 34 -8.73 -2.18 4.79
C THR A 34 -7.60 -1.68 5.68
N LEU A 35 -6.62 -1.00 5.09
CA LEU A 35 -5.45 -0.51 5.80
C LEU A 35 -5.65 0.83 6.51
N GLN A 36 -6.80 1.49 6.36
CA GLN A 36 -7.06 2.83 6.91
C GLN A 36 -6.71 2.98 8.40
N PRO A 37 -6.97 2.00 9.29
CA PRO A 37 -6.58 2.09 10.70
C PRO A 37 -5.07 2.21 10.93
N PHE A 38 -4.25 1.89 9.92
CA PHE A 38 -2.79 1.87 9.95
C PHE A 38 -2.17 3.00 9.11
N ASP A 39 -2.92 4.07 8.82
CA ASP A 39 -2.47 5.27 8.09
C ASP A 39 -1.67 4.96 6.81
N PRO A 40 -2.26 4.26 5.82
CA PRO A 40 -1.52 3.74 4.68
C PRO A 40 -1.09 4.86 3.73
N VAL A 41 0.13 4.75 3.21
CA VAL A 41 0.68 5.66 2.20
C VAL A 41 1.27 4.84 1.06
N LEU A 42 0.88 5.18 -0.17
CA LEU A 42 1.48 4.60 -1.38
C LEU A 42 2.81 5.30 -1.61
N THR A 43 3.87 4.51 -1.74
CA THR A 43 5.24 4.99 -1.88
C THR A 43 5.95 4.28 -3.05
N GLY A 44 7.25 4.46 -3.17
CA GLY A 44 8.06 3.84 -4.19
C GLY A 44 8.10 4.63 -5.50
N THR A 45 8.35 3.91 -6.60
CA THR A 45 8.63 4.53 -7.91
C THR A 45 7.38 5.06 -8.60
N LEU A 46 6.22 4.44 -8.36
CA LEU A 46 4.98 4.77 -9.04
C LEU A 46 4.45 6.16 -8.63
N PRO A 47 4.31 6.55 -7.35
CA PRO A 47 3.79 7.88 -6.98
C PRO A 47 4.52 9.08 -7.60
N ILE A 48 5.81 8.94 -7.93
CA ILE A 48 6.64 10.00 -8.53
C ILE A 48 6.84 9.83 -10.04
N GLY A 49 6.20 8.83 -10.67
CA GLY A 49 6.18 8.63 -12.12
C GLY A 49 7.51 8.21 -12.74
N ILE A 50 8.36 7.51 -11.99
CA ILE A 50 9.62 6.93 -12.51
C ILE A 50 9.58 5.41 -12.57
N ASP A 51 8.41 4.82 -12.39
CA ASP A 51 8.20 3.38 -12.45
C ASP A 51 8.45 2.82 -13.86
N ILE A 52 8.89 1.56 -13.90
CA ILE A 52 9.09 0.79 -15.12
C ILE A 52 8.08 -0.35 -15.17
N PRO A 53 7.90 -1.05 -16.31
CA PRO A 53 6.87 -2.08 -16.43
C PRO A 53 6.95 -3.19 -15.37
N SER A 54 8.14 -3.50 -14.88
CA SER A 54 8.40 -4.50 -13.84
C SER A 54 8.28 -3.97 -12.40
N SER A 55 8.05 -2.67 -12.20
CA SER A 55 7.82 -2.10 -10.87
C SER A 55 6.51 -2.64 -10.27
N ASP A 56 6.55 -2.91 -8.98
CA ASP A 56 5.42 -3.24 -8.12
C ASP A 56 4.86 -1.98 -7.42
N LEU A 57 3.90 -2.19 -6.50
CA LEU A 57 3.29 -1.16 -5.68
C LEU A 57 3.75 -1.32 -4.23
N ASP A 58 4.36 -0.27 -3.68
CA ASP A 58 4.82 -0.24 -2.30
C ASP A 58 3.83 0.52 -1.41
N ILE A 59 3.44 -0.07 -0.28
CA ILE A 59 2.59 0.58 0.72
C ILE A 59 3.29 0.52 2.06
N ILE A 60 3.40 1.66 2.72
CA ILE A 60 3.87 1.75 4.11
C ILE A 60 2.69 2.09 5.02
N CYS A 61 2.74 1.58 6.25
CA CYS A 61 1.71 1.76 7.27
C CYS A 61 2.36 2.08 8.62
N GLU A 62 1.66 2.83 9.45
CA GLU A 62 1.95 2.94 10.88
C GLU A 62 1.32 1.78 11.62
N CYS A 63 2.15 0.93 12.22
CA CYS A 63 1.71 -0.28 12.91
C CYS A 63 2.27 -0.30 14.32
N VAL A 64 1.40 -0.10 15.33
CA VAL A 64 1.78 -0.17 16.75
C VAL A 64 1.77 -1.61 17.26
N ASP A 65 0.83 -2.43 16.79
CA ASP A 65 0.73 -3.86 17.12
C ASP A 65 0.86 -4.71 15.85
N HIS A 66 2.05 -5.30 15.66
CA HIS A 66 2.37 -6.12 14.51
C HIS A 66 1.52 -7.39 14.40
N ASN A 67 1.03 -7.95 15.51
CA ASN A 67 0.18 -9.14 15.47
C ASN A 67 -1.22 -8.76 14.97
N ALA A 68 -1.81 -7.69 15.53
CA ALA A 68 -3.11 -7.20 15.08
C ALA A 68 -3.09 -6.82 13.59
N PHE A 69 -2.02 -6.19 13.12
CA PHE A 69 -1.83 -5.89 11.70
C PHE A 69 -1.78 -7.16 10.83
N ALA A 70 -0.97 -8.15 11.24
CA ALA A 70 -0.87 -9.40 10.52
C ALA A 70 -2.19 -10.18 10.48
N GLU A 71 -2.97 -10.17 11.56
CA GLU A 71 -4.30 -10.79 11.63
C GLU A 71 -5.27 -10.14 10.63
N VAL A 72 -5.29 -8.81 10.54
CA VAL A 72 -6.11 -8.10 9.54
C VAL A 72 -5.69 -8.49 8.12
N LEU A 73 -4.39 -8.51 7.82
CA LEU A 73 -3.90 -8.90 6.49
C LEU A 73 -4.26 -10.35 6.15
N ALA A 74 -4.08 -11.27 7.09
CA ALA A 74 -4.40 -12.68 6.89
C ALA A 74 -5.90 -12.90 6.72
N HIS A 75 -6.74 -12.18 7.46
CA HIS A 75 -8.19 -12.25 7.33
C HIS A 75 -8.67 -11.75 5.96
N GLU A 76 -8.19 -10.59 5.52
CA GLU A 76 -8.70 -9.92 4.31
C GLU A 76 -8.06 -10.45 3.02
N PHE A 77 -6.79 -10.82 3.06
CA PHE A 77 -6.02 -11.17 1.86
C PHE A 77 -5.46 -12.60 1.88
N GLY A 78 -5.64 -13.35 2.97
CA GLY A 78 -5.06 -14.69 3.14
C GLY A 78 -5.50 -15.73 2.12
N SER A 79 -6.67 -15.55 1.50
CA SER A 79 -7.16 -16.44 0.44
C SER A 79 -6.61 -16.08 -0.95
N LEU A 80 -5.91 -14.95 -1.11
CA LEU A 80 -5.35 -14.55 -2.39
C LEU A 80 -4.14 -15.42 -2.75
N HIS A 81 -4.01 -15.72 -4.04
CA HIS A 81 -2.91 -16.51 -4.55
C HIS A 81 -1.56 -15.84 -4.21
N ASN A 82 -0.60 -16.65 -3.74
CA ASN A 82 0.73 -16.22 -3.30
C ASN A 82 0.76 -15.25 -2.11
N PHE A 83 -0.32 -15.10 -1.35
CA PHE A 83 -0.29 -14.33 -0.11
C PHE A 83 0.73 -14.92 0.88
N LYS A 84 1.59 -14.04 1.42
CA LYS A 84 2.60 -14.39 2.41
C LYS A 84 2.80 -13.22 3.37
N ILE A 85 2.98 -13.54 4.65
CA ILE A 85 3.41 -12.58 5.68
C ILE A 85 4.74 -13.07 6.24
N SER A 86 5.68 -12.16 6.40
CA SER A 86 6.92 -12.38 7.16
C SER A 86 7.16 -11.22 8.11
N THR A 87 7.70 -11.53 9.28
CA THR A 87 8.06 -10.53 10.30
C THR A 87 9.57 -10.60 10.53
N ALA A 88 10.22 -9.45 10.53
CA ALA A 88 11.62 -9.31 10.86
C ALA A 88 11.79 -8.20 11.90
N TYR A 89 12.74 -8.38 12.81
CA TYR A 89 13.06 -7.42 13.85
C TYR A 89 14.40 -6.76 13.53
N ALA A 90 14.42 -5.44 13.47
CA ALA A 90 15.65 -4.67 13.33
C ALA A 90 15.99 -4.02 14.68
N ASN A 91 17.28 -3.89 14.98
CA ASN A 91 17.77 -3.19 16.17
C ASN A 91 17.23 -3.72 17.52
N ASN A 92 16.84 -5.00 17.58
CA ASN A 92 16.21 -5.64 18.75
C ASN A 92 14.89 -4.98 19.23
N LEU A 93 14.25 -4.17 18.39
CA LEU A 93 12.93 -3.62 18.67
C LEU A 93 11.88 -4.64 18.21
N LYS A 94 11.01 -5.03 19.15
CA LYS A 94 9.82 -5.85 18.90
C LYS A 94 8.60 -4.98 18.70
#